data_AF-A0AA49Q1C9-F1
#
_entry.id   AF-A0AA49Q1C9-F1
#
_cell.length_a   1.000
_cell.length_b   1.000
_cell.length_c   1.000
_cell.angle_alpha   90.00
_cell.angle_beta   90.00
_cell.angle_gamma   90.00
#
_symmetry.space_group_name_H-M   'P 1'
#
loop_
_entity.id
_entity.type
_entity.pdbx_description
1 polymer ?
#
loop_
_entity_poly.entity_id
_entity_poly.type
_entity_poly.pdbx_seq_one_letter_code
_entity_poly.pdbx_strand_id
1 'polypeptide(L)'
;MEKAKNVYVVPGDFSWDDVRSWTSIERLYEKDEYGNVIKGNVVSIDTKKCIITGSDKLIATLGIEDVIIVDTEDALLICSKNKAQNVKEVLKELKEKKSEYL
;
A
#
# COMPACT_ATOMS: atom_id res chain seq x y z
N MET A 1 6.30 -11.52 26.18
CA MET A 1 7.59 -12.21 26.06
C MET A 1 8.61 -11.73 27.10
N GLU A 2 8.89 -10.43 27.21
CA GLU A 2 10.02 -9.90 28.02
C GLU A 2 10.03 -10.23 29.53
N LYS A 3 8.90 -10.60 30.15
CA LYS A 3 8.82 -10.95 31.58
C LYS A 3 8.47 -12.42 31.85
N ALA A 4 8.43 -13.26 30.81
CA ALA A 4 8.07 -14.67 30.96
C ALA A 4 9.32 -15.51 31.25
N LYS A 5 9.25 -16.37 32.27
CA LYS A 5 10.38 -17.24 32.66
C LYS A 5 10.58 -18.45 31.75
N ASN A 6 9.50 -18.92 31.11
CA ASN A 6 9.50 -20.14 30.29
C ASN A 6 8.90 -19.83 28.92
N VAL A 7 9.76 -19.55 27.93
CA VAL A 7 9.36 -19.30 26.54
C VAL A 7 9.93 -20.42 25.68
N TYR A 8 9.07 -21.05 24.87
CA TYR A 8 9.47 -22.05 23.87
C TYR A 8 9.11 -21.51 22.49
N VAL A 9 9.94 -21.80 21.49
CA VAL A 9 9.76 -21.35 20.10
C VAL A 9 9.90 -22.57 19.19
N VAL A 10 9.01 -22.68 18.21
CA VAL A 10 9.10 -23.70 17.15
C VAL A 10 9.47 -22.99 15.85
N PRO A 11 10.54 -23.41 15.15
CA PRO A 11 10.86 -22.84 13.84
C PRO A 11 9.77 -23.22 12.83
N GLY A 12 9.24 -22.21 12.13
CA GLY A 12 8.34 -22.41 11.00
C GLY A 12 9.11 -22.28 9.69
N ASP A 13 8.97 -23.27 8.81
CA ASP A 13 9.51 -23.21 7.44
C ASP A 13 8.39 -22.76 6.49
N PHE A 14 8.11 -21.46 6.52
CA PHE A 14 7.16 -20.80 5.62
C PHE A 14 7.50 -19.31 5.50
N SER A 15 7.17 -18.71 4.36
CA SER A 15 7.29 -17.27 4.18
C SER A 15 6.25 -16.55 5.04
N TRP A 16 6.71 -15.66 5.92
CA TRP A 16 5.86 -14.83 6.77
C TRP A 16 6.35 -13.38 6.72
N ASP A 17 5.43 -12.44 6.46
CA ASP A 17 5.69 -10.99 6.48
C ASP A 17 4.64 -10.37 7.41
N ASP A 18 5.07 -9.50 8.33
CA ASP A 18 4.14 -8.69 9.11
C ASP A 18 3.60 -7.58 8.21
N VAL A 19 2.55 -7.87 7.45
CA VAL A 19 1.90 -6.93 6.52
C VAL A 19 1.36 -5.72 7.29
N ARG A 20 2.24 -4.77 7.58
CA ARG A 20 1.98 -3.57 8.39
C ARG A 20 2.18 -2.29 7.59
N SER A 21 2.71 -2.38 6.38
CA SER A 21 2.92 -1.24 5.51
C SER A 21 2.54 -1.55 4.07
N TRP A 22 2.12 -0.52 3.35
CA TRP A 22 1.94 -0.62 1.90
C TRP A 22 3.25 -1.02 1.19
N THR A 23 4.40 -0.76 1.78
CA THR A 23 5.70 -1.21 1.27
C THR A 23 5.92 -2.73 1.41
N SER A 24 5.16 -3.45 2.26
CA SER A 24 5.17 -4.92 2.27
C SER A 24 4.57 -5.49 0.97
N ILE A 25 3.65 -4.78 0.32
CA ILE A 25 3.03 -5.23 -0.94
C ILE A 25 4.09 -5.41 -2.04
N GLU A 26 5.12 -4.55 -2.07
CA GLU A 26 6.21 -4.69 -3.04
C GLU A 26 7.03 -5.97 -2.91
N ARG A 27 6.98 -6.63 -1.75
CA ARG A 27 7.68 -7.90 -1.52
C ARG A 27 6.82 -9.10 -1.86
N LEU A 28 5.50 -8.92 -1.90
CA LEU A 28 4.54 -10.00 -2.07
C LEU A 28 4.04 -10.14 -3.51
N TYR A 29 4.12 -9.08 -4.31
CA TYR A 29 3.62 -9.06 -5.67
C TYR A 29 4.73 -8.90 -6.70
N GLU A 30 4.51 -9.47 -7.89
CA GLU A 30 5.38 -9.31 -9.04
C GLU A 30 5.44 -7.84 -9.48
N LYS A 31 6.62 -7.44 -9.96
CA LYS A 31 6.88 -6.10 -10.47
C LYS A 31 7.06 -6.15 -11.98
N ASP A 32 6.63 -5.08 -12.65
CA ASP A 32 6.98 -4.86 -14.05
C ASP A 32 8.46 -4.44 -14.22
N GLU A 33 8.86 -4.21 -15.46
CA GLU A 33 10.23 -3.79 -15.82
C GLU A 33 10.65 -2.42 -15.23
N TYR A 34 9.69 -1.61 -14.79
CA TYR A 34 9.90 -0.29 -14.20
C TYR A 34 9.78 -0.31 -12.66
N GLY A 35 9.62 -1.51 -12.07
CA GLY A 35 9.49 -1.71 -10.64
C GLY A 35 8.10 -1.37 -10.09
N ASN A 36 7.08 -1.25 -10.95
CA ASN A 36 5.71 -1.03 -10.52
C ASN A 36 5.03 -2.33 -10.10
N VAL A 37 4.21 -2.26 -9.06
CA VAL A 37 3.21 -3.27 -8.75
C VAL A 37 1.87 -2.77 -9.27
N ILE A 38 1.29 -3.46 -10.25
CA ILE A 38 0.06 -3.04 -10.92
C ILE A 38 -1.01 -4.13 -10.78
N LYS A 39 -2.20 -3.72 -10.35
CA LYS A 39 -3.39 -4.57 -10.27
C LYS A 39 -4.64 -3.79 -10.68
N GLY A 40 -5.36 -4.26 -11.70
CA GLY A 40 -6.59 -3.62 -12.19
C GLY A 40 -6.42 -2.99 -13.57
N ASN A 41 -7.36 -2.12 -13.94
CA ASN A 41 -7.38 -1.43 -15.23
C ASN A 41 -6.45 -0.19 -15.19
N VAL A 42 -5.20 -0.36 -15.61
CA VAL A 42 -4.16 0.68 -15.50
C VAL A 42 -3.47 0.95 -16.83
N VAL A 43 -3.31 2.22 -17.16
CA VAL A 43 -2.43 2.71 -18.22
C VAL A 43 -1.32 3.52 -17.58
N SER A 44 -0.07 3.10 -17.77
CA SER A 44 1.11 3.75 -17.21
C SER A 44 2.07 4.20 -18.30
N ILE A 45 2.48 5.46 -18.26
CA ILE A 45 3.46 6.05 -19.18
C ILE A 45 4.53 6.74 -18.33
N ASP A 46 5.81 6.41 -18.54
CA ASP A 46 6.94 6.91 -17.73
C ASP A 46 6.64 6.86 -16.22
N THR A 47 6.12 5.73 -15.76
CA THR A 47 5.74 5.50 -14.36
C THR A 47 6.68 4.46 -13.76
N LYS A 48 7.32 4.79 -12.64
CA LYS A 48 8.40 3.97 -12.07
C LYS A 48 8.18 3.75 -10.60
N LYS A 49 8.52 2.56 -10.11
CA LYS A 49 8.43 2.23 -8.68
C LYS A 49 7.11 2.72 -8.08
N CYS A 50 5.96 2.42 -8.68
CA CYS A 50 4.65 2.75 -8.13
C CYS A 50 3.93 1.51 -7.61
N ILE A 51 2.98 1.68 -6.71
CA ILE A 51 2.00 0.63 -6.36
C ILE A 51 0.65 1.16 -6.83
N ILE A 52 0.04 0.50 -7.80
CA ILE A 52 -1.22 0.93 -8.39
C ILE A 52 -2.19 -0.22 -8.29
N THR A 53 -3.24 -0.04 -7.49
CA THR A 53 -4.32 -1.01 -7.36
C THR A 53 -5.66 -0.31 -7.57
N GLY A 54 -6.51 -0.89 -8.41
CA GLY A 54 -7.88 -0.43 -8.63
C GLY A 54 -8.79 -1.58 -9.00
N SER A 55 -10.10 -1.39 -8.80
CA SER A 55 -11.13 -2.34 -9.22
C SER A 55 -11.71 -1.97 -10.58
N ASP A 56 -12.54 -0.92 -10.63
CA ASP A 56 -13.50 -0.73 -11.72
C ASP A 56 -13.10 0.40 -12.68
N LYS A 57 -12.43 1.44 -12.17
CA LYS A 57 -12.07 2.62 -12.96
C LYS A 57 -10.72 2.43 -13.65
N LEU A 58 -10.54 3.13 -14.77
CA LEU A 58 -9.22 3.26 -15.40
C LEU A 58 -8.35 4.19 -14.55
N ILE A 59 -7.19 3.71 -14.13
CA ILE A 59 -6.13 4.53 -13.53
C ILE A 59 -5.10 4.84 -14.61
N ALA A 60 -4.94 6.12 -14.96
CA ALA A 60 -3.94 6.58 -15.92
C ALA A 60 -2.82 7.35 -15.20
N THR A 61 -1.57 6.92 -15.37
CA THR A 61 -0.40 7.58 -14.78
C THR A 61 0.59 8.04 -15.85
N LEU A 62 1.17 9.22 -15.64
CA LEU A 62 2.14 9.83 -16.57
C LEU A 62 3.25 10.53 -15.79
N GLY A 63 4.50 10.10 -15.96
CA GLY A 63 5.67 10.82 -15.43
C GLY A 63 5.78 10.85 -13.91
N ILE A 64 5.27 9.82 -13.21
CA ILE A 64 5.30 9.75 -11.74
C ILE A 64 6.21 8.62 -11.25
N GLU A 65 6.86 8.84 -10.12
CA GLU A 65 7.72 7.85 -9.48
C GLU A 65 7.47 7.80 -7.96
N ASP A 66 7.61 6.62 -7.36
CA ASP A 66 7.52 6.40 -5.91
C ASP A 66 6.16 6.80 -5.30
N VAL A 67 5.06 6.50 -6.01
CA VAL A 67 3.68 6.79 -5.58
C VAL A 67 2.90 5.50 -5.31
N ILE A 68 1.95 5.58 -4.38
CA ILE A 68 0.94 4.56 -4.10
C ILE A 68 -0.41 5.14 -4.52
N ILE A 69 -1.13 4.40 -5.36
CA ILE A 69 -2.48 4.70 -5.82
C ILE A 69 -3.35 3.49 -5.49
N VAL A 70 -4.37 3.70 -4.66
CA VAL A 70 -5.34 2.68 -4.25
C VAL A 70 -6.73 3.24 -4.51
N ASP A 71 -7.41 2.71 -5.53
CA ASP A 71 -8.82 2.98 -5.83
C ASP A 71 -9.66 1.84 -5.25
N THR A 72 -10.55 2.19 -4.33
CA THR A 72 -11.60 1.33 -3.79
C THR A 72 -12.98 1.89 -4.16
N GLU A 73 -14.04 1.15 -3.84
CA GLU A 73 -15.42 1.57 -4.12
C GLU A 73 -15.76 2.91 -3.44
N ASP A 74 -15.28 3.11 -2.23
CA ASP A 74 -15.58 4.23 -1.35
C ASP A 74 -14.58 5.38 -1.45
N ALA A 75 -13.31 5.12 -1.78
CA ALA A 75 -12.27 6.15 -1.72
C ALA A 75 -11.11 5.92 -2.70
N LEU A 76 -10.41 7.01 -2.99
CA LEU A 76 -9.13 7.00 -3.70
C LEU A 76 -8.04 7.52 -2.77
N LEU A 77 -7.03 6.69 -2.51
CA LEU A 77 -5.82 7.10 -1.81
C LEU A 77 -4.69 7.30 -2.82
N ILE A 78 -4.10 8.48 -2.81
CA ILE A 78 -2.84 8.78 -3.49
C ILE A 78 -1.85 9.29 -2.45
N CYS A 79 -0.70 8.64 -2.32
CA CYS A 79 0.35 9.13 -1.45
C CYS A 79 1.74 8.74 -1.97
N SER A 80 2.74 9.54 -1.61
CA SER A 80 4.13 9.16 -1.83
C SER A 80 4.47 7.94 -0.97
N LYS A 81 5.23 6.98 -1.52
CA LYS A 81 5.63 5.76 -0.81
C LYS A 81 6.32 6.03 0.53
N ASN A 82 7.15 7.07 0.58
CA ASN A 82 7.85 7.49 1.80
C ASN A 82 6.92 8.03 2.90
N LYS A 83 5.67 8.37 2.58
CA LYS A 83 4.65 8.86 3.51
C LYS A 83 3.52 7.86 3.75
N ALA A 84 3.62 6.64 3.23
CA ALA A 84 2.59 5.62 3.38
C ALA A 84 2.21 5.32 4.84
N GLN A 85 3.17 5.45 5.77
CA GLN A 85 2.94 5.29 7.22
C GLN A 85 2.10 6.42 7.83
N ASN A 86 2.07 7.60 7.19
CA ASN A 86 1.36 8.79 7.65
C ASN A 86 -0.13 8.79 7.26
N VAL A 87 -0.67 7.71 6.67
CA VAL A 87 -2.12 7.60 6.33
C VAL A 87 -3.05 7.89 7.52
N LYS A 88 -2.59 7.67 8.75
CA LYS A 88 -3.34 8.03 9.97
C LYS A 88 -3.65 9.54 10.08
N GLU A 89 -2.84 10.39 9.48
CA GLU A 89 -3.09 11.84 9.43
C GLU A 89 -4.32 12.16 8.57
N VAL A 90 -4.49 11.43 7.46
CA VAL A 90 -5.70 11.54 6.62
C VAL A 90 -6.94 11.14 7.41
N LEU A 91 -6.87 10.03 8.18
CA LEU A 91 -7.99 9.61 9.04
C LEU A 91 -8.33 10.67 10.11
N LYS A 92 -7.32 11.36 10.66
CA LYS A 92 -7.54 12.44 11.63
C LYS A 92 -8.25 13.62 10.97
N GLU A 93 -7.80 14.04 9.80
CA GLU A 93 -8.38 15.15 9.05
C GLU A 93 -9.83 14.87 8.66
N LEU A 94 -10.14 13.65 8.22
CA LEU A 94 -11.51 13.24 7.90
C LEU A 94 -12.43 13.35 9.14
N LYS A 95 -11.93 13.03 10.35
CA LYS A 95 -12.69 13.12 11.60
C LYS A 95 -13.00 14.55 11.98
N GLU A 96 -12.01 15.43 11.85
CA GLU A 96 -12.18 16.85 12.13
C GLU A 96 -13.17 17.50 11.16
N LYS A 97 -13.18 17.05 9.91
CA LYS A 97 -14.14 17.49 8.88
C LYS A 97 -15.53 16.86 9.00
N LYS A 98 -15.74 15.90 9.91
CA LYS A 98 -16.97 15.10 10.01
C LYS A 98 -17.37 14.50 8.66
N SER A 99 -16.38 13.96 7.95
CA SER A 99 -16.60 13.32 6.66
C SER A 99 -17.56 12.13 6.78
N GLU A 100 -18.40 11.91 5.77
CA GLU A 100 -19.28 10.74 5.66
C GLU A 100 -18.52 9.43 5.45
N TYR A 101 -17.23 9.51 5.07
CA TYR A 101 -16.33 8.38 4.83
C TYR A 101 -15.65 7.87 6.12
N LEU A 102 -16.30 8.00 7.28
CA LEU A 102 -15.77 7.68 8.61
C LEU A 102 -16.73 6.90 9.50
#